data_AF-A0A1E2WEJ6-F1
#
_entry.id   AF-A0A1E2WEJ6-F1
#
_cell.length_a   1.000
_cell.length_b   1.000
_cell.length_c   1.000
_cell.angle_alpha   90.00
_cell.angle_beta   90.00
_cell.angle_gamma   90.00
#
_symmetry.space_group_name_H-M   'P 1'
#
loop_
_entity.id
_entity.type
_entity.pdbx_description
1 polymer ?
#
loop_
_entity_poly.entity_id
_entity_poly.type
_entity_poly.pdbx_seq_one_letter_code
_entity_poly.pdbx_strand_id
1 'polypeptide(L)'
;MFSQDFFNDELLEKIVDAFYGYGNYQGNYWFIGMEEAGGDFNEINNRIKKWSEREQKEIEDIAEYHEAIGYGASFKPGAKLDVPVWRTLIRIILSAKGKDNIDLEDIRKYQIEELGRKDKETCLLELLPLPSPSLKHWIYGEYSKLTFLSNRDTYENYCLEKRINHISQRIKEHQPKAVVFYGVGYEPSWRRITEKIKDVEFSRTSEGFLICRNSQTVFVITKHPVSIGVTSEYFHNIGRSIATKIGEKPLFA
;
A
#
# COMPACT_ATOMS: atom_id res chain seq x y z
N MET A 1 36.94 13.60 12.19
CA MET A 1 36.20 12.58 11.44
C MET A 1 34.90 12.34 12.18
N PHE A 2 33.78 12.81 11.64
CA PHE A 2 32.48 12.38 12.15
C PHE A 2 32.33 10.91 11.73
N SER A 3 32.06 10.03 12.69
CA SER A 3 31.62 8.66 12.40
C SER A 3 30.39 8.79 11.51
N GLN A 4 30.47 8.32 10.26
CA GLN A 4 29.28 8.24 9.42
C GLN A 4 28.38 7.17 10.01
N ASP A 5 27.14 7.51 10.35
CA ASP A 5 26.18 6.55 10.87
C ASP A 5 25.77 5.62 9.73
N PHE A 6 25.83 4.30 9.91
CA PHE A 6 25.37 3.31 8.92
C PHE A 6 24.08 2.64 9.41
N PHE A 7 23.26 2.17 8.48
CA PHE A 7 22.18 1.27 8.81
C PHE A 7 22.74 -0.07 9.31
N ASN A 8 21.93 -0.81 10.06
CA ASN A 8 22.22 -2.21 10.33
C ASN A 8 21.83 -3.03 9.10
N ASP A 9 22.81 -3.47 8.32
CA ASP A 9 22.62 -4.22 7.08
C ASP A 9 21.85 -5.54 7.30
N GLU A 10 22.12 -6.27 8.39
CA GLU A 10 21.36 -7.51 8.70
C GLU A 10 19.87 -7.21 8.92
N LEU A 11 19.57 -6.05 9.51
CA LEU A 11 18.18 -5.66 9.76
C LEU A 11 17.51 -5.09 8.51
N LEU A 12 18.27 -4.42 7.64
CA LEU A 12 17.82 -3.99 6.32
C LEU A 12 17.44 -5.19 5.44
N GLU A 13 18.25 -6.23 5.42
CA GLU A 13 17.94 -7.44 4.66
C GLU A 13 16.66 -8.12 5.18
N LYS A 14 16.52 -8.21 6.51
CA LYS A 14 15.30 -8.76 7.13
C LYS A 14 14.04 -7.96 6.78
N ILE A 15 14.08 -6.63 6.86
CA ILE A 15 12.89 -5.82 6.54
C ILE A 15 12.53 -5.93 5.06
N VAL A 16 13.54 -5.96 4.17
CA VAL A 16 13.34 -6.17 2.73
C VAL A 16 12.62 -7.49 2.46
N ASP A 17 12.97 -8.52 3.21
CA ASP A 17 12.46 -9.87 3.03
C ASP A 17 11.10 -10.12 3.66
N ALA A 18 10.83 -9.51 4.80
CA ALA A 18 9.69 -9.86 5.65
C ALA A 18 8.57 -8.81 5.66
N PHE A 19 8.87 -7.50 5.61
CA PHE A 19 7.83 -6.48 5.81
C PHE A 19 7.05 -6.18 4.52
N TYR A 20 5.72 -6.25 4.58
CA TYR A 20 4.84 -6.01 3.43
C TYR A 20 3.89 -4.82 3.61
N GLY A 21 3.63 -4.36 4.84
CA GLY A 21 2.79 -3.19 5.09
C GLY A 21 1.93 -3.34 6.34
N TYR A 22 0.64 -2.97 6.25
CA TYR A 22 -0.24 -2.80 7.40
C TYR A 22 -1.63 -3.42 7.28
N GLY A 23 -2.30 -3.60 8.41
CA GLY A 23 -3.65 -4.13 8.51
C GLY A 23 -3.66 -5.64 8.68
N ASN A 24 -4.40 -6.34 7.83
CA ASN A 24 -4.45 -7.80 7.87
C ASN A 24 -4.90 -8.40 6.54
N TYR A 25 -4.44 -9.61 6.23
CA TYR A 25 -4.83 -10.30 5.00
C TYR A 25 -6.30 -10.75 4.96
N GLN A 26 -7.02 -10.77 6.09
CA GLN A 26 -8.46 -11.04 6.07
C GLN A 26 -9.30 -9.79 5.75
N GLY A 27 -8.65 -8.64 5.53
CA GLY A 27 -9.31 -7.41 5.12
C GLY A 27 -10.01 -7.56 3.77
N ASN A 28 -11.20 -6.96 3.66
CA ASN A 28 -12.01 -6.98 2.44
C ASN A 28 -11.40 -6.12 1.31
N TYR A 29 -10.68 -5.06 1.67
CA TYR A 29 -10.18 -4.06 0.74
C TYR A 29 -8.66 -3.96 0.85
N TRP A 30 -7.97 -4.36 -0.20
CA TRP A 30 -6.53 -4.31 -0.27
C TRP A 30 -6.09 -3.12 -1.13
N PHE A 31 -5.09 -2.40 -0.66
CA PHE A 31 -4.48 -1.28 -1.36
C PHE A 31 -2.99 -1.56 -1.52
N ILE A 32 -2.50 -1.50 -2.75
CA ILE A 32 -1.13 -1.89 -3.06
C ILE A 32 -0.43 -0.73 -3.77
N GLY A 33 0.52 -0.13 -3.05
CA GLY A 33 1.35 0.98 -3.50
C GLY A 33 2.75 0.55 -3.91
N MET A 34 3.50 1.51 -4.44
CA MET A 34 4.90 1.33 -4.81
C MET A 34 5.78 1.12 -3.57
N GLU A 35 5.87 2.15 -2.73
CA GLU A 35 6.69 2.19 -1.52
C GLU A 35 6.19 3.30 -0.60
N GLU A 36 6.53 3.23 0.69
CA GLU A 36 6.23 4.29 1.64
C GLU A 36 7.07 5.56 1.39
N ALA A 37 6.50 6.71 1.72
CA ALA A 37 7.29 7.92 1.89
C ALA A 37 8.24 7.76 3.10
N GLY A 38 9.52 8.08 2.88
CA GLY A 38 10.57 8.10 3.90
C GLY A 38 11.04 9.51 4.24
N GLY A 39 11.88 9.60 5.27
CA GLY A 39 12.57 10.83 5.67
C GLY A 39 14.07 10.72 5.50
N ASP A 40 14.78 11.27 6.48
CA ASP A 40 16.24 11.19 6.56
C ASP A 40 16.71 9.85 7.16
N PHE A 41 18.03 9.70 7.31
CA PHE A 41 18.64 8.51 7.89
C PHE A 41 18.09 8.18 9.28
N ASN A 42 17.91 9.18 10.15
CA ASN A 42 17.49 8.95 11.53
C ASN A 42 16.05 8.46 11.60
N GLU A 43 15.18 9.07 10.78
CA GLU A 43 13.78 8.70 10.67
C GLU A 43 13.63 7.25 10.16
N ILE A 44 14.31 6.91 9.06
CA ILE A 44 14.26 5.57 8.46
C ILE A 44 14.90 4.53 9.40
N ASN A 45 16.04 4.85 10.01
CA ASN A 45 16.70 3.95 10.97
C ASN A 45 15.83 3.69 12.20
N ASN A 46 15.07 4.70 12.67
CA ASN A 46 14.11 4.52 13.75
C ASN A 46 12.96 3.57 13.34
N ARG A 47 12.40 3.72 12.12
CA ARG A 47 11.39 2.78 11.60
C ARG A 47 11.89 1.34 11.61
N ILE A 48 13.06 1.12 11.00
CA ILE A 48 13.66 -0.21 10.88
C ILE A 48 13.90 -0.84 12.26
N LYS A 49 14.45 -0.07 13.22
CA LYS A 49 14.65 -0.53 14.60
C LYS A 49 13.35 -0.86 15.30
N LYS A 50 12.33 0.00 15.19
CA LYS A 50 11.02 -0.22 15.83
C LYS A 50 10.31 -1.42 15.26
N TRP A 51 10.40 -1.65 13.95
CA TRP A 51 9.90 -2.88 13.33
C TRP A 51 10.59 -4.13 13.90
N SER A 52 11.92 -4.07 14.10
CA SER A 52 12.68 -5.17 14.73
C SER A 52 12.23 -5.47 16.15
N GLU A 53 12.05 -4.42 16.96
CA GLU A 53 11.58 -4.51 18.35
C GLU A 53 10.15 -5.07 18.44
N ARG A 54 9.38 -4.93 17.36
CA ARG A 54 7.98 -5.37 17.24
C ARG A 54 7.84 -6.72 16.53
N GLU A 55 8.81 -7.59 16.75
CA GLU A 55 8.79 -9.00 16.31
C GLU A 55 8.89 -9.20 14.79
N GLN A 56 9.34 -8.18 14.04
CA GLN A 56 9.64 -8.29 12.61
C GLN A 56 8.44 -8.79 11.79
N LYS A 57 7.24 -8.28 12.12
CA LYS A 57 5.98 -8.73 11.52
C LYS A 57 5.93 -8.47 10.03
N GLU A 58 5.30 -9.41 9.32
CA GLU A 58 5.02 -9.28 7.89
C GLU A 58 4.05 -8.13 7.61
N ILE A 59 3.03 -8.00 8.46
CA ILE A 59 2.02 -6.95 8.43
C ILE A 59 1.88 -6.37 9.84
N GLU A 60 1.97 -5.05 9.95
CA GLU A 60 1.83 -4.31 11.22
C GLU A 60 0.42 -3.70 11.39
N ASP A 61 0.06 -3.38 12.63
CA ASP A 61 -1.08 -2.46 12.84
C ASP A 61 -0.58 -1.03 12.59
N ILE A 62 -1.17 -0.33 11.61
CA ILE A 62 -0.66 0.98 11.18
C ILE A 62 -0.65 1.99 12.33
N ALA A 63 -1.67 1.97 13.19
CA ALA A 63 -1.79 2.94 14.27
C ALA A 63 -0.81 2.63 15.40
N GLU A 64 -0.70 1.36 15.80
CA GLU A 64 0.27 0.94 16.82
C GLU A 64 1.72 1.16 16.35
N TYR A 65 2.01 0.86 15.08
CA TYR A 65 3.34 1.06 14.52
C TYR A 65 3.70 2.53 14.41
N HIS A 66 2.80 3.37 13.88
CA HIS A 66 3.03 4.81 13.77
C HIS A 66 3.17 5.47 15.16
N GLU A 67 2.43 5.02 16.18
CA GLU A 67 2.67 5.47 17.56
C GLU A 67 4.09 5.12 18.03
N ALA A 68 4.55 3.88 17.77
CA ALA A 68 5.87 3.40 18.20
C ALA A 68 7.04 4.17 17.54
N ILE A 69 6.86 4.65 16.30
CA ILE A 69 7.87 5.47 15.59
C ILE A 69 7.71 6.98 15.84
N GLY A 70 6.77 7.41 16.70
CA GLY A 70 6.57 8.82 17.07
C GLY A 70 5.64 9.62 16.13
N TYR A 71 4.90 8.94 15.25
CA TYR A 71 3.98 9.51 14.26
C TYR A 71 2.49 9.15 14.51
N GLY A 72 2.12 8.72 15.72
CA GLY A 72 0.76 8.25 16.01
C GLY A 72 -0.31 9.34 16.10
N ALA A 73 0.04 10.63 15.98
CA ALA A 73 -0.92 11.74 16.02
C ALA A 73 -2.03 11.62 14.95
N SER A 74 -1.74 10.99 13.81
CA SER A 74 -2.71 10.77 12.73
C SER A 74 -3.80 9.74 13.09
N PHE A 75 -3.68 9.06 14.22
CA PHE A 75 -4.64 8.05 14.71
C PHE A 75 -5.28 8.42 16.06
N LYS A 76 -5.20 9.71 16.46
CA LYS A 76 -5.77 10.22 17.72
C LYS A 76 -6.97 11.12 17.46
N PRO A 77 -7.85 11.35 18.47
CA PRO A 77 -8.92 12.34 18.36
C PRO A 77 -8.38 13.71 17.89
N GLY A 78 -9.03 14.30 16.89
CA GLY A 78 -8.56 15.54 16.27
C GLY A 78 -7.41 15.37 15.25
N ALA A 79 -7.11 14.13 14.83
CA ALA A 79 -6.09 13.85 13.81
C ALA A 79 -6.22 14.76 12.58
N LYS A 80 -5.08 15.22 12.09
CA LYS A 80 -5.01 15.90 10.80
C LYS A 80 -5.11 14.86 9.69
N LEU A 81 -5.67 15.28 8.55
CA LEU A 81 -5.70 14.49 7.32
C LEU A 81 -4.52 14.89 6.43
N ASP A 82 -3.32 14.77 6.99
CA ASP A 82 -2.06 15.24 6.42
C ASP A 82 -1.35 14.19 5.55
N VAL A 83 -1.84 12.95 5.53
CA VAL A 83 -1.40 11.89 4.60
C VAL A 83 -2.40 11.79 3.44
N PRO A 84 -2.13 12.41 2.26
CA PRO A 84 -3.12 12.52 1.18
C PRO A 84 -3.50 11.17 0.57
N VAL A 85 -2.58 10.20 0.61
CA VAL A 85 -2.81 8.83 0.17
C VAL A 85 -3.94 8.22 0.99
N TRP A 86 -3.83 8.22 2.32
CA TRP A 86 -4.84 7.64 3.21
C TRP A 86 -6.23 8.25 3.00
N ARG A 87 -6.31 9.58 2.92
CA ARG A 87 -7.57 10.30 2.63
C ARG A 87 -8.27 9.76 1.37
N THR A 88 -7.48 9.46 0.35
CA THR A 88 -7.97 8.96 -0.92
C THR A 88 -8.39 7.49 -0.86
N LEU A 89 -7.58 6.63 -0.25
CA LEU A 89 -7.89 5.21 -0.09
C LEU A 89 -9.19 5.02 0.71
N ILE A 90 -9.32 5.76 1.80
CA ILE A 90 -10.53 5.78 2.63
C ILE A 90 -11.76 6.20 1.82
N ARG A 91 -11.62 7.22 0.96
CA ARG A 91 -12.73 7.65 0.09
C ARG A 91 -13.18 6.53 -0.84
N ILE A 92 -12.26 5.77 -1.44
CA ILE A 92 -12.62 4.60 -2.27
C ILE A 92 -13.45 3.60 -1.47
N ILE A 93 -13.02 3.27 -0.24
CA ILE A 93 -13.72 2.31 0.62
C ILE A 93 -15.12 2.78 0.97
N LEU A 94 -15.24 4.01 1.49
CA LEU A 94 -16.54 4.57 1.88
C LEU A 94 -17.51 4.62 0.70
N SER A 95 -17.01 4.95 -0.49
CA SER A 95 -17.80 4.96 -1.73
C SER A 95 -18.22 3.54 -2.13
N ALA A 96 -17.31 2.55 -2.03
CA ALA A 96 -17.63 1.15 -2.28
C ALA A 96 -18.63 0.56 -1.27
N LYS A 97 -18.75 1.17 -0.09
CA LYS A 97 -19.75 0.84 0.93
C LYS A 97 -21.07 1.60 0.73
N GLY A 98 -21.24 2.29 -0.40
CA GLY A 98 -22.48 2.99 -0.78
C GLY A 98 -22.65 4.37 -0.16
N LYS A 99 -21.57 4.99 0.35
CA LYS A 99 -21.63 6.36 0.86
C LYS A 99 -21.35 7.37 -0.25
N ASP A 100 -22.36 8.16 -0.61
CA ASP A 100 -22.24 9.19 -1.65
C ASP A 100 -21.63 10.51 -1.12
N ASN A 101 -22.20 11.06 -0.04
CA ASN A 101 -21.76 12.33 0.55
C ASN A 101 -20.66 12.09 1.59
N ILE A 102 -19.41 11.91 1.13
CA ILE A 102 -18.24 11.67 1.99
C ILE A 102 -17.54 13.00 2.32
N ASP A 103 -17.63 13.42 3.58
CA ASP A 103 -16.95 14.61 4.09
C ASP A 103 -15.57 14.29 4.73
N LEU A 104 -14.95 15.28 5.37
CA LEU A 104 -13.64 15.10 6.03
C LEU A 104 -13.75 14.40 7.39
N GLU A 105 -14.86 14.55 8.11
CA GLU A 105 -15.05 13.87 9.39
C GLU A 105 -15.24 12.37 9.20
N ASP A 106 -15.95 11.98 8.14
CA ASP A 106 -16.07 10.58 7.73
C ASP A 106 -14.70 9.94 7.50
N ILE A 107 -13.84 10.65 6.77
CA ILE A 107 -12.50 10.17 6.47
C ILE A 107 -11.66 10.09 7.74
N ARG A 108 -11.71 11.13 8.59
CA ARG A 108 -10.94 11.17 9.83
C ARG A 108 -11.35 10.06 10.79
N LYS A 109 -12.66 9.84 10.95
CA LYS A 109 -13.17 8.75 11.76
C LYS A 109 -12.63 7.41 11.27
N TYR A 110 -12.73 7.16 9.96
CA TYR A 110 -12.23 5.92 9.38
C TYR A 110 -10.70 5.78 9.53
N GLN A 111 -9.94 6.86 9.34
CA GLN A 111 -8.48 6.85 9.52
C GLN A 111 -8.10 6.43 10.93
N ILE A 112 -8.76 6.98 11.94
CA ILE A 112 -8.49 6.70 13.36
C ILE A 112 -8.90 5.28 13.74
N GLU A 113 -10.10 4.85 13.33
CA GLU A 113 -10.77 3.67 13.89
C GLU A 113 -10.60 2.40 13.04
N GLU A 114 -10.36 2.53 11.73
CA GLU A 114 -10.54 1.42 10.77
C GLU A 114 -9.33 1.17 9.85
N LEU A 115 -8.66 2.23 9.38
CA LEU A 115 -7.58 2.10 8.40
C LEU A 115 -6.39 1.31 8.96
N GLY A 116 -5.95 0.29 8.22
CA GLY A 116 -4.73 -0.48 8.49
C GLY A 116 -4.67 -1.14 9.85
N ARG A 117 -5.82 -1.38 10.50
CA ARG A 117 -5.91 -2.06 11.80
C ARG A 117 -5.92 -3.58 11.62
N LYS A 118 -5.30 -4.29 12.56
CA LYS A 118 -5.11 -5.76 12.48
C LYS A 118 -6.39 -6.60 12.49
N ASP A 119 -7.48 -6.03 12.96
CA ASP A 119 -8.79 -6.69 13.15
C ASP A 119 -9.92 -6.04 12.31
N LYS A 120 -9.56 -5.17 11.37
CA LYS A 120 -10.51 -4.40 10.55
C LYS A 120 -10.45 -4.79 9.07
N GLU A 121 -11.12 -4.03 8.21
CA GLU A 121 -11.43 -4.47 6.84
C GLU A 121 -10.37 -4.12 5.79
N THR A 122 -9.20 -3.60 6.17
CA THR A 122 -8.20 -3.10 5.21
C THR A 122 -6.84 -3.79 5.33
N CYS A 123 -6.20 -3.97 4.18
CA CYS A 123 -4.83 -4.41 4.03
C CYS A 123 -4.09 -3.40 3.15
N LEU A 124 -3.01 -2.81 3.64
CA LEU A 124 -2.20 -1.84 2.91
C LEU A 124 -0.85 -2.49 2.65
N LEU A 125 -0.49 -2.71 1.39
CA LEU A 125 0.75 -3.36 1.02
C LEU A 125 1.61 -2.44 0.17
N GLU A 126 2.92 -2.58 0.30
CA GLU A 126 3.89 -1.91 -0.57
C GLU A 126 4.62 -2.94 -1.44
N LEU A 127 4.77 -2.64 -2.73
CA LEU A 127 5.52 -3.50 -3.64
C LEU A 127 6.99 -3.54 -3.25
N LEU A 128 7.56 -2.40 -2.90
CA LEU A 128 8.95 -2.22 -2.48
C LEU A 128 8.97 -1.95 -0.96
N PRO A 129 9.75 -2.73 -0.18
CA PRO A 129 9.68 -2.74 1.28
C PRO A 129 10.27 -1.53 1.99
N LEU A 130 11.27 -0.89 1.40
CA LEU A 130 12.01 0.20 2.03
C LEU A 130 11.37 1.57 1.73
N PRO A 131 11.13 2.42 2.75
CA PRO A 131 10.64 3.78 2.52
C PRO A 131 11.70 4.60 1.79
N SER A 132 11.27 5.57 0.97
CA SER A 132 12.19 6.47 0.27
C SER A 132 11.75 7.93 0.38
N PRO A 133 12.67 8.88 0.62
CA PRO A 133 12.33 10.31 0.65
C PRO A 133 11.93 10.83 -0.73
N SER A 134 12.48 10.25 -1.81
CA SER A 134 12.07 10.59 -3.17
C SER A 134 12.55 9.55 -4.18
N LEU A 135 12.06 9.66 -5.43
CA LEU A 135 12.59 8.88 -6.55
C LEU A 135 14.04 9.24 -6.92
N LYS A 136 14.52 10.43 -6.55
CA LYS A 136 15.83 10.95 -6.95
C LYS A 136 16.93 10.72 -5.92
N HIS A 137 16.56 10.48 -4.66
CA HIS A 137 17.51 10.33 -3.57
C HIS A 137 17.41 8.92 -3.00
N TRP A 138 18.45 8.12 -3.24
CA TRP A 138 18.54 6.75 -2.77
C TRP A 138 19.50 6.64 -1.58
N ILE A 139 18.97 6.93 -0.40
CA ILE A 139 19.75 7.03 0.85
C ILE A 139 20.48 5.73 1.20
N TYR A 140 19.95 4.56 0.83
CA TYR A 140 20.54 3.28 1.18
C TYR A 140 21.91 3.05 0.50
N GLY A 141 22.14 3.62 -0.68
CA GLY A 141 23.43 3.55 -1.35
C GLY A 141 24.54 4.35 -0.62
N GLU A 142 24.15 5.29 0.23
CA GLU A 142 25.07 6.12 1.03
C GLU A 142 25.36 5.52 2.41
N TYR A 143 24.42 4.75 2.97
CA TYR A 143 24.41 4.34 4.37
C TYR A 143 24.28 2.83 4.61
N SER A 144 24.39 2.00 3.56
CA SER A 144 24.42 0.53 3.64
C SER A 144 25.60 -0.03 2.84
N LYS A 145 26.10 -1.21 3.22
CA LYS A 145 27.12 -1.94 2.43
C LYS A 145 26.50 -3.05 1.57
N LEU A 146 25.19 -3.25 1.63
CA LEU A 146 24.48 -4.25 0.84
C LEU A 146 24.53 -3.87 -0.65
N THR A 147 25.08 -4.76 -1.46
CA THR A 147 25.29 -4.50 -2.90
C THR A 147 23.98 -4.28 -3.65
N PHE A 148 22.92 -4.99 -3.26
CA PHE A 148 21.59 -4.80 -3.85
C PHE A 148 20.95 -3.46 -3.47
N LEU A 149 21.46 -2.76 -2.46
CA LEU A 149 21.02 -1.40 -2.08
C LEU A 149 21.90 -0.30 -2.65
N SER A 150 22.88 -0.62 -3.50
CA SER A 150 23.80 0.38 -4.08
C SER A 150 23.11 1.47 -4.90
N ASN A 151 22.00 1.13 -5.57
CA ASN A 151 21.14 2.07 -6.29
C ASN A 151 19.72 1.52 -6.39
N ARG A 152 18.79 2.41 -6.76
CA ARG A 152 17.36 2.09 -6.85
C ARG A 152 17.05 0.97 -7.83
N ASP A 153 17.64 1.00 -9.04
CA ASP A 153 17.36 -0.02 -10.07
C ASP A 153 17.80 -1.42 -9.60
N THR A 154 18.94 -1.52 -8.94
CA THR A 154 19.46 -2.79 -8.42
C THR A 154 18.57 -3.32 -7.30
N TYR A 155 18.11 -2.45 -6.41
CA TYR A 155 17.18 -2.78 -5.33
C TYR A 155 15.82 -3.24 -5.86
N GLU A 156 15.26 -2.52 -6.84
CA GLU A 156 14.00 -2.89 -7.46
C GLU A 156 14.12 -4.27 -8.13
N ASN A 157 15.16 -4.49 -8.92
CA ASN A 157 15.40 -5.78 -9.56
C ASN A 157 15.56 -6.93 -8.54
N TYR A 158 16.22 -6.67 -7.42
CA TYR A 158 16.37 -7.64 -6.33
C TYR A 158 15.02 -8.01 -5.69
N CYS A 159 14.16 -7.02 -5.46
CA CYS A 159 12.90 -7.23 -4.74
C CYS A 159 11.79 -7.79 -5.64
N LEU A 160 11.64 -7.25 -6.85
CA LEU A 160 10.36 -7.30 -7.60
C LEU A 160 9.80 -8.71 -7.78
N GLU A 161 10.61 -9.68 -8.19
CA GLU A 161 10.10 -11.04 -8.43
C GLU A 161 9.57 -11.71 -7.16
N LYS A 162 10.33 -11.66 -6.07
CA LYS A 162 9.93 -12.20 -4.76
C LYS A 162 8.64 -11.55 -4.28
N ARG A 163 8.57 -10.21 -4.36
CA ARG A 163 7.42 -9.42 -3.92
C ARG A 163 6.17 -9.72 -4.74
N ILE A 164 6.28 -9.76 -6.06
CA ILE A 164 5.18 -10.10 -6.97
C ILE A 164 4.64 -11.50 -6.67
N ASN A 165 5.54 -12.48 -6.52
CA ASN A 165 5.14 -13.86 -6.21
C ASN A 165 4.38 -13.93 -4.89
N HIS A 166 4.94 -13.32 -3.83
CA HIS A 166 4.34 -13.32 -2.50
C HIS A 166 2.97 -12.64 -2.47
N ILE A 167 2.88 -11.41 -3.00
CA ILE A 167 1.62 -10.66 -3.04
C ILE A 167 0.57 -11.42 -3.86
N SER A 168 0.93 -11.98 -5.01
CA SER A 168 0.00 -12.77 -5.82
C SER A 168 -0.51 -14.01 -5.08
N GLN A 169 0.36 -14.65 -4.28
CA GLN A 169 -0.02 -15.81 -3.48
C GLN A 169 -0.98 -15.42 -2.36
N ARG A 170 -0.68 -14.33 -1.63
CA ARG A 170 -1.57 -13.79 -0.60
C ARG A 170 -2.96 -13.44 -1.15
N ILE A 171 -3.03 -12.81 -2.33
CA ILE A 171 -4.33 -12.51 -2.96
C ILE A 171 -5.11 -13.80 -3.28
N LYS A 172 -4.45 -14.85 -3.78
CA LYS A 172 -5.10 -16.14 -4.08
C LYS A 172 -5.62 -16.85 -2.83
N GLU A 173 -4.83 -16.79 -1.75
CA GLU A 173 -5.16 -17.42 -0.47
C GLU A 173 -6.34 -16.74 0.20
N HIS A 174 -6.36 -15.40 0.21
CA HIS A 174 -7.30 -14.62 1.01
C HIS A 174 -8.51 -14.09 0.23
N GLN A 175 -8.41 -13.99 -1.10
CA GLN A 175 -9.52 -13.60 -1.99
C GLN A 175 -10.29 -12.37 -1.50
N PRO A 176 -9.62 -11.22 -1.29
CA PRO A 176 -10.30 -10.01 -0.83
C PRO A 176 -11.39 -9.59 -1.80
N LYS A 177 -12.39 -8.84 -1.32
CA LYS A 177 -13.47 -8.32 -2.17
C LYS A 177 -12.92 -7.39 -3.26
N ALA A 178 -11.92 -6.59 -2.92
CA ALA A 178 -11.25 -5.73 -3.87
C ALA A 178 -9.76 -5.57 -3.60
N VAL A 179 -8.98 -5.47 -4.68
CA VAL A 179 -7.56 -5.08 -4.69
C VAL A 179 -7.39 -3.86 -5.58
N VAL A 180 -6.89 -2.77 -5.00
CA VAL A 180 -6.65 -1.50 -5.68
C VAL A 180 -5.15 -1.23 -5.74
N PHE A 181 -4.59 -1.37 -6.93
CA PHE A 181 -3.22 -0.98 -7.24
C PHE A 181 -3.17 0.49 -7.62
N TYR A 182 -2.26 1.28 -7.02
CA TYR A 182 -2.15 2.70 -7.34
C TYR A 182 -0.73 3.10 -7.75
N GLY A 183 -0.66 3.98 -8.75
CA GLY A 183 0.59 4.39 -9.39
C GLY A 183 0.76 3.70 -10.74
N VAL A 184 0.38 4.40 -11.80
CA VAL A 184 0.39 3.88 -13.18
C VAL A 184 1.80 3.55 -13.71
N GLY A 185 2.85 4.16 -13.15
CA GLY A 185 4.24 3.81 -13.48
C GLY A 185 4.59 2.36 -13.14
N TYR A 186 3.84 1.73 -12.23
CA TYR A 186 4.02 0.35 -11.80
C TYR A 186 2.99 -0.61 -12.41
N GLU A 187 2.20 -0.15 -13.40
CA GLU A 187 1.25 -1.00 -14.13
C GLU A 187 1.86 -2.33 -14.62
N PRO A 188 3.10 -2.38 -15.16
CA PRO A 188 3.71 -3.65 -15.52
C PRO A 188 3.83 -4.63 -14.34
N SER A 189 4.18 -4.15 -13.15
CA SER A 189 4.25 -4.96 -11.92
C SER A 189 2.87 -5.40 -11.45
N TRP A 190 1.87 -4.51 -11.50
CA TRP A 190 0.48 -4.85 -11.18
C TRP A 190 -0.06 -5.95 -12.09
N ARG A 191 0.24 -5.85 -13.39
CA ARG A 191 -0.12 -6.89 -14.37
C ARG A 191 0.55 -8.22 -14.06
N ARG A 192 1.84 -8.23 -13.76
CA ARG A 192 2.57 -9.45 -13.37
C ARG A 192 2.00 -10.13 -12.10
N ILE A 193 1.51 -9.35 -11.13
CA ILE A 193 0.79 -9.90 -9.97
C ILE A 193 -0.49 -10.58 -10.43
N THR A 194 -1.28 -9.90 -11.26
CA THR A 194 -2.58 -10.41 -11.70
C THR A 194 -2.51 -11.52 -12.75
N GLU A 195 -1.45 -11.59 -13.56
CA GLU A 195 -1.22 -12.68 -14.53
C GLU A 195 -1.07 -14.04 -13.85
N LYS A 196 -0.64 -14.04 -12.58
CA LYS A 196 -0.56 -15.24 -11.76
C LYS A 196 -1.94 -15.67 -11.26
N ILE A 197 -2.97 -14.84 -11.39
CA ILE A 197 -4.34 -15.06 -10.91
C ILE A 197 -5.22 -15.41 -12.12
N LYS A 198 -6.11 -16.39 -11.97
CA LYS A 198 -7.02 -16.79 -13.05
C LYS A 198 -8.08 -15.71 -13.32
N ASP A 199 -8.50 -15.65 -14.57
CA ASP A 199 -9.66 -14.88 -15.05
C ASP A 199 -9.55 -13.37 -14.75
N VAL A 200 -8.35 -12.81 -14.92
CA VAL A 200 -8.09 -11.37 -14.81
C VAL A 200 -7.85 -10.76 -16.19
N GLU A 201 -8.85 -10.04 -16.69
CA GLU A 201 -8.75 -9.26 -17.92
C GLU A 201 -9.25 -7.84 -17.69
N PHE A 202 -8.32 -6.88 -17.69
CA PHE A 202 -8.61 -5.48 -17.42
C PHE A 202 -9.31 -4.79 -18.60
N SER A 203 -10.41 -4.10 -18.29
CA SER A 203 -11.01 -3.12 -19.19
C SER A 203 -10.76 -1.70 -18.69
N ARG A 204 -10.62 -0.75 -19.61
CA ARG A 204 -10.44 0.67 -19.29
C ARG A 204 -11.81 1.33 -19.15
N THR A 205 -12.01 2.07 -18.05
CA THR A 205 -13.22 2.87 -17.84
C THR A 205 -13.14 4.20 -18.59
N SER A 206 -14.28 4.86 -18.79
CA SER A 206 -14.36 6.22 -19.35
C SER A 206 -13.58 7.25 -18.52
N GLU A 207 -13.39 6.98 -17.22
CA GLU A 207 -12.61 7.83 -16.31
C GLU A 207 -11.11 7.54 -16.32
N GLY A 208 -10.70 6.49 -17.03
CA GLY A 208 -9.29 6.20 -17.32
C GLY A 208 -8.56 5.34 -16.28
N PHE A 209 -9.26 4.74 -15.31
CA PHE A 209 -8.70 3.62 -14.53
C PHE A 209 -9.02 2.28 -15.20
N LEU A 210 -8.27 1.24 -14.83
CA LEU A 210 -8.52 -0.12 -15.29
C LEU A 210 -9.28 -0.88 -14.21
N ILE A 211 -10.25 -1.70 -14.61
CA ILE A 211 -11.02 -2.54 -13.70
C ILE A 211 -11.32 -3.89 -14.33
N CYS A 212 -11.32 -4.92 -13.50
CA CYS A 212 -11.87 -6.23 -13.82
C CYS A 212 -12.39 -6.91 -12.56
N ARG A 213 -13.04 -8.04 -12.75
CA ARG A 213 -13.48 -8.91 -11.67
C ARG A 213 -13.27 -10.35 -12.10
N ASN A 214 -12.57 -11.13 -11.27
CA ASN A 214 -12.61 -12.58 -11.39
C ASN A 214 -13.79 -13.14 -10.56
N SER A 215 -13.88 -14.45 -10.33
CA SER A 215 -15.02 -15.04 -9.60
C SER A 215 -15.27 -14.42 -8.20
N GLN A 216 -14.24 -13.90 -7.52
CA GLN A 216 -14.32 -13.44 -6.12
C GLN A 216 -13.90 -11.97 -5.93
N THR A 217 -12.84 -11.54 -6.61
CA THR A 217 -12.14 -10.29 -6.34
C THR A 217 -12.28 -9.29 -7.49
N VAL A 218 -12.58 -8.04 -7.15
CA VAL A 218 -12.48 -6.90 -8.06
C VAL A 218 -11.06 -6.35 -8.05
N PHE A 219 -10.44 -6.20 -9.20
CA PHE A 219 -9.11 -5.59 -9.33
C PHE A 219 -9.23 -4.23 -9.99
N VAL A 220 -8.50 -3.24 -9.46
CA VAL A 220 -8.43 -1.88 -10.01
C VAL A 220 -6.97 -1.46 -10.15
N ILE A 221 -6.62 -0.86 -11.29
CA ILE A 221 -5.36 -0.12 -11.46
C ILE A 221 -5.69 1.35 -11.67
N THR A 222 -5.17 2.22 -10.79
CA THR A 222 -5.51 3.64 -10.75
C THR A 222 -4.28 4.55 -10.71
N LYS A 223 -4.50 5.84 -10.98
CA LYS A 223 -3.50 6.90 -10.79
C LYS A 223 -3.11 6.99 -9.31
N HIS A 224 -1.90 7.49 -9.05
CA HIS A 224 -1.44 7.70 -7.68
C HIS A 224 -2.30 8.79 -7.00
N PRO A 225 -2.66 8.65 -5.71
CA PRO A 225 -3.46 9.64 -4.97
C PRO A 225 -2.96 11.09 -5.00
N VAL A 226 -1.65 11.28 -5.22
CA VAL A 226 -1.01 12.61 -5.29
C VAL A 226 -0.62 13.05 -6.71
N SER A 227 -1.02 12.32 -7.74
CA SER A 227 -0.75 12.72 -9.13
C SER A 227 -1.47 14.03 -9.47
N ILE A 228 -0.84 14.88 -10.29
CA ILE A 228 -1.45 16.12 -10.76
C ILE A 228 -2.73 15.81 -11.55
N GLY A 229 -3.80 16.55 -11.27
CA GLY A 229 -5.06 16.48 -12.03
C GLY A 229 -6.00 15.32 -11.62
N VAL A 230 -5.71 14.56 -10.56
CA VAL A 230 -6.66 13.61 -9.97
C VAL A 230 -7.57 14.32 -8.97
N THR A 231 -8.87 13.97 -8.98
CA THR A 231 -9.89 14.62 -8.16
C THR A 231 -10.47 13.66 -7.12
N SER A 232 -11.15 14.20 -6.09
CA SER A 232 -11.90 13.35 -5.15
C SER A 232 -13.02 12.57 -5.84
N GLU A 233 -13.63 13.14 -6.89
CA GLU A 233 -14.68 12.49 -7.69
C GLU A 233 -14.14 11.25 -8.41
N TYR A 234 -12.94 11.33 -9.00
CA TYR A 234 -12.28 10.17 -9.63
C TYR A 234 -12.15 8.97 -8.66
N PHE A 235 -11.75 9.22 -7.41
CA PHE A 235 -11.62 8.15 -6.41
C PHE A 235 -12.98 7.70 -5.84
N HIS A 236 -13.96 8.60 -5.79
CA HIS A 236 -15.33 8.23 -5.46
C HIS A 236 -15.90 7.24 -6.50
N ASN A 237 -15.65 7.50 -7.78
CA ASN A 237 -16.11 6.66 -8.89
C ASN A 237 -15.45 5.30 -8.95
N ILE A 238 -14.19 5.20 -8.54
CA ILE A 238 -13.53 3.91 -8.34
C ILE A 238 -14.29 3.08 -7.32
N GLY A 239 -14.63 3.65 -6.16
CA GLY A 239 -15.40 2.93 -5.16
C GLY A 239 -16.80 2.53 -5.63
N ARG A 240 -17.52 3.43 -6.32
CA ARG A 240 -18.81 3.09 -6.95
C ARG A 240 -18.68 1.94 -7.95
N SER A 241 -17.63 1.94 -8.77
CA SER A 241 -17.37 0.89 -9.74
C SER A 241 -17.03 -0.45 -9.07
N ILE A 242 -16.30 -0.42 -7.96
CA ILE A 242 -16.06 -1.61 -7.13
C ILE A 242 -17.38 -2.18 -6.60
N ALA A 243 -18.25 -1.34 -6.04
CA ALA A 243 -19.55 -1.77 -5.52
C ALA A 243 -20.42 -2.43 -6.61
N THR A 244 -20.51 -1.77 -7.77
CA THR A 244 -21.22 -2.32 -8.94
C THR A 244 -20.64 -3.67 -9.34
N LYS A 245 -19.31 -3.78 -9.47
CA LYS A 245 -18.66 -5.04 -9.83
C LYS A 245 -18.88 -6.14 -8.82
N ILE A 246 -18.87 -5.86 -7.52
CA ILE A 246 -19.17 -6.87 -6.48
C ILE A 246 -20.63 -7.36 -6.60
N GLY A 247 -21.56 -6.47 -6.93
CA GLY A 247 -22.99 -6.79 -7.08
C GLY A 247 -23.37 -7.57 -8.35
N GLU A 248 -22.49 -7.60 -9.37
CA GLU A 248 -22.70 -8.41 -10.57
C GLU A 248 -22.75 -9.91 -10.22
N LYS A 249 -23.58 -10.70 -10.93
CA LYS A 249 -23.50 -12.17 -10.82
C LYS A 249 -22.21 -12.64 -11.52
N PRO A 250 -21.50 -13.66 -10.99
CA PRO A 250 -20.34 -14.22 -11.68
C PRO A 250 -20.78 -14.67 -13.09
N LEU A 251 -20.01 -14.30 -14.11
CA LEU A 251 -20.29 -14.66 -15.51
C LEU A 251 -20.25 -16.17 -15.78
N PHE A 252 -19.71 -16.95 -14.84
CA PHE A 252 -19.70 -18.41 -14.86
C PHE A 252 -20.10 -18.92 -13.47
N ALA A 253 -21.36 -19.32 -13.33
CA ALA A 253 -21.87 -20.13 -12.23
C ALA A 253 -22.21 -21.51 -12.77
#